data_AF-A0A965HJK7-F1
#
_entry.id   AF-A0A965HJK7-F1
#
_cell.length_a   1.000
_cell.length_b   1.000
_cell.length_c   1.000
_cell.angle_alpha   90.00
_cell.angle_beta   90.00
_cell.angle_gamma   90.00
#
_symmetry.space_group_name_H-M   'P 1'
#
loop_
_entity.id
_entity.type
_entity.pdbx_description
1 polymer ?
#
loop_
_entity_poly.entity_id
_entity_poly.type
_entity_poly.pdbx_seq_one_letter_code
_entity_poly.pdbx_strand_id
1 'polypeptide(L)'
;MKGFFITGTDTGVGKTYFTALLTRALRQQSIPAIPLKPISAGDRSDSITLSEASGGVVSPAEINPVHFTAPLSPYAASILESRPFPWGILRE
;
A
#
# COMPACT_ATOMS: atom_id res chain seq x y z
N MET A 1 9.41 5.85 -15.00
CA MET A 1 9.17 6.31 -13.62
C MET A 1 10.27 5.73 -12.73
N LYS A 2 10.86 6.48 -11.80
CA LYS A 2 11.81 5.92 -10.81
C LYS A 2 11.04 5.63 -9.53
N GLY A 3 11.17 4.42 -8.99
CA GLY A 3 10.45 4.00 -7.79
C GLY A 3 11.24 2.96 -7.00
N PHE A 4 10.86 2.80 -5.73
CA PHE A 4 11.40 1.76 -4.86
C PHE A 4 10.35 0.66 -4.69
N PHE A 5 10.75 -0.59 -4.90
CA PHE A 5 9.92 -1.74 -4.55
C PHE A 5 10.28 -2.22 -3.15
N ILE A 6 9.36 -2.04 -2.20
CA ILE A 6 9.57 -2.44 -0.81
C ILE A 6 9.07 -3.87 -0.61
N THR A 7 10.01 -4.81 -0.52
CA THR A 7 9.74 -6.21 -0.16
C THR A 7 9.98 -6.46 1.32
N GLY A 8 9.56 -7.61 1.83
CA GLY A 8 9.85 -8.04 3.20
C GLY A 8 9.61 -9.53 3.37
N THR A 9 10.29 -10.11 4.35
CA THR A 9 10.32 -11.57 4.56
C THR A 9 9.02 -12.14 5.10
N ASP A 10 8.22 -11.34 5.81
CA ASP A 10 6.95 -11.77 6.39
C ASP A 10 5.96 -10.60 6.57
N THR A 11 4.76 -10.88 7.05
CA THR A 11 3.81 -9.91 7.59
C THR A 11 4.35 -9.34 8.92
N GLY A 12 4.05 -8.08 9.22
CA GLY A 12 4.48 -7.46 10.48
C GLY A 12 5.95 -7.03 10.57
N VAL A 13 6.81 -7.36 9.61
CA VAL A 13 8.25 -6.98 9.60
C VAL A 13 8.54 -5.47 9.45
N GLY A 14 7.51 -4.62 9.45
CA GLY A 14 7.67 -3.16 9.44
C GLY A 14 7.66 -2.50 8.05
N LYS A 15 7.23 -3.18 6.98
CA LYS A 15 7.18 -2.61 5.61
C LYS A 15 6.43 -1.28 5.52
N THR A 16 5.22 -1.20 6.10
CA THR A 16 4.42 0.04 6.09
C THR A 16 5.13 1.17 6.82
N TYR A 17 5.67 0.88 8.01
CA TYR A 17 6.38 1.85 8.83
C TYR A 17 7.62 2.39 8.11
N PHE A 18 8.44 1.50 7.54
CA PHE A 18 9.59 1.87 6.72
C PHE A 18 9.19 2.73 5.53
N THR A 19 8.14 2.34 4.79
CA THR A 19 7.67 3.08 3.61
C THR A 19 7.18 4.48 3.98
N ALA A 20 6.48 4.62 5.11
CA ALA A 20 6.05 5.91 5.64
C ALA A 20 7.25 6.81 5.99
N LEU A 21 8.28 6.27 6.66
CA LEU A 21 9.51 7.02 6.97
C LEU A 21 10.27 7.43 5.71
N LEU A 22 10.44 6.52 4.75
CA LEU A 22 11.10 6.81 3.48
C LEU A 22 10.37 7.93 2.72
N THR A 23 9.03 7.86 2.67
CA THR A 23 8.20 8.89 2.04
C THR A 23 8.42 10.25 2.70
N ARG A 24 8.37 10.31 4.04
CA ARG A 24 8.60 11.56 4.80
C ARG A 24 10.00 12.11 4.55
N ALA A 25 11.03 11.26 4.59
CA ALA A 25 12.42 11.66 4.38
C ALA A 25 12.67 12.24 2.98
N LEU A 26 12.15 11.60 1.93
CA LEU A 26 12.25 12.11 0.56
C LEU A 26 11.57 13.48 0.42
N ARG A 27 10.36 13.62 0.97
CA ARG A 27 9.62 14.88 0.93
C ARG A 27 10.29 16.00 1.73
N GLN A 28 10.92 15.69 2.85
CA GLN A 28 11.73 16.64 3.62
C GLN A 28 12.92 17.17 2.81
N GLN A 29 13.43 16.39 1.85
CA GLN A 29 14.47 16.81 0.90
C GLN A 29 13.88 17.46 -0.37
N SER A 30 12.61 17.87 -0.34
CA SER A 30 11.87 18.42 -1.49
C SER A 30 11.78 17.48 -2.70
N ILE A 31 11.99 16.17 -2.50
CA ILE A 31 11.80 15.16 -3.55
C ILE A 31 10.32 14.74 -3.53
N PRO A 32 9.58 14.91 -4.65
CA PRO A 32 8.20 14.43 -4.74
C PRO A 32 8.14 12.91 -4.59
N ALA A 33 7.47 12.43 -3.54
CA ALA A 33 7.29 11.01 -3.27
C ALA A 33 5.85 10.73 -2.84
N ILE A 34 5.30 9.64 -3.37
CA ILE A 34 4.01 9.08 -3.02
C ILE A 34 4.20 7.59 -2.66
N PRO A 35 3.61 7.10 -1.55
CA PRO A 35 3.59 5.69 -1.23
C PRO A 35 2.42 5.00 -1.93
N LEU A 36 2.61 3.73 -2.28
CA LEU A 36 1.56 2.88 -2.84
C LEU A 36 1.52 1.55 -2.09
N LYS A 37 0.29 1.08 -1.86
CA LYS A 37 0.01 -0.28 -1.41
C LYS A 37 -1.11 -0.82 -2.30
N PRO A 38 -0.80 -1.21 -3.55
CA PRO A 38 -1.81 -1.43 -4.59
C PRO A 38 -2.92 -2.41 -4.18
N ILE A 39 -2.53 -3.45 -3.44
CA ILE A 39 -3.43 -4.49 -2.97
C ILE A 39 -3.23 -4.75 -1.47
N SER A 40 -4.33 -4.83 -0.74
CA SER A 40 -4.33 -5.21 0.68
C SER A 40 -5.66 -5.86 1.07
N ALA A 41 -5.70 -6.48 2.23
CA ALA A 41 -6.86 -7.18 2.76
C ALA A 41 -6.94 -6.98 4.28
N GLY A 42 -8.14 -6.98 4.84
CA GLY A 42 -8.37 -6.74 6.25
C GLY A 42 -8.40 -5.25 6.60
N ASP A 43 -7.67 -4.86 7.63
CA ASP A 43 -7.67 -3.48 8.13
C ASP A 43 -7.03 -2.46 7.16
N ARG A 44 -7.49 -1.20 7.21
CA ARG A 44 -7.05 -0.11 6.31
C ARG A 44 -6.01 0.83 6.91
N SER A 45 -5.55 0.60 8.16
CA SER A 45 -4.58 1.48 8.84
C SER A 45 -3.32 1.75 8.02
N ASP A 46 -2.86 0.76 7.24
CA ASP A 46 -1.69 0.93 6.36
C ASP A 46 -1.89 2.06 5.35
N SER A 47 -3.02 2.08 4.65
CA SER A 47 -3.32 3.10 3.64
C SER A 47 -3.47 4.50 4.24
N ILE A 48 -4.02 4.58 5.46
CA ILE A 48 -4.17 5.83 6.22
C ILE A 48 -2.79 6.36 6.63
N THR A 49 -1.97 5.50 7.25
CA THR A 49 -0.59 5.83 7.67
C THR A 49 0.26 6.33 6.50
N LEU A 50 0.12 5.68 5.33
CA LEU A 50 0.83 6.07 4.12
C LEU A 50 0.31 7.39 3.53
N SER A 51 -1.00 7.64 3.59
CA SER A 51 -1.59 8.91 3.16
C SER A 51 -1.03 10.07 3.99
N GLU A 52 -1.04 9.93 5.30
CA GLU A 52 -0.47 10.91 6.23
C GLU A 52 1.03 11.13 5.98
N ALA A 53 1.79 10.06 5.69
CA ALA A 53 3.21 10.17 5.36
C ALA A 53 3.49 10.98 4.09
N SER A 54 2.55 10.97 3.14
CA SER A 54 2.59 11.81 1.94
C SER A 54 2.09 13.24 2.18
N GLY A 55 1.72 13.60 3.41
CA GLY A 55 1.11 14.89 3.74
C GLY A 55 -0.36 15.00 3.30
N GLY A 56 -1.05 13.87 3.15
CA GLY A 56 -2.46 13.83 2.74
C GLY A 56 -2.72 14.17 1.27
N VAL A 57 -1.68 14.27 0.43
CA VAL A 57 -1.82 14.64 -0.98
C VAL A 57 -2.41 13.51 -1.84
N VAL A 58 -2.38 12.27 -1.34
CA VAL A 58 -2.99 11.09 -1.96
C VAL A 58 -3.93 10.46 -0.94
N SER A 59 -5.17 10.18 -1.33
CA SER A 59 -6.14 9.56 -0.42
C SER A 59 -5.78 8.10 -0.09
N PRO A 60 -6.24 7.55 1.04
CA PRO A 60 -6.04 6.14 1.35
C PRO A 60 -6.58 5.19 0.26
N ALA A 61 -7.65 5.58 -0.44
CA ALA A 61 -8.22 4.80 -1.54
C ALA A 61 -7.33 4.80 -2.80
N GLU A 62 -6.64 5.90 -3.09
CA GLU A 62 -5.67 5.97 -4.19
C GLU A 62 -4.37 5.22 -3.85
N ILE A 63 -3.97 5.21 -2.58
CA ILE A 63 -2.82 4.43 -2.12
C ILE A 63 -3.11 2.92 -2.18
N ASN A 64 -4.31 2.52 -1.78
CA ASN A 64 -4.78 1.15 -1.80
C ASN A 64 -6.07 1.00 -2.61
N PRO A 65 -5.97 1.01 -3.96
CA PRO A 65 -7.13 0.95 -4.85
C PRO A 65 -7.84 -0.41 -4.79
N VAL A 66 -7.09 -1.49 -4.52
CA VAL A 66 -7.66 -2.84 -4.36
C VAL A 66 -7.60 -3.22 -2.89
N HIS A 67 -8.75 -3.17 -2.23
CA HIS A 67 -8.90 -3.56 -0.84
C HIS A 67 -9.95 -4.66 -0.70
N PHE A 68 -9.59 -5.73 -0.01
CA PHE A 68 -10.50 -6.80 0.41
C PHE A 68 -10.82 -6.66 1.90
N THR A 69 -12.02 -7.03 2.32
CA THR A 69 -12.47 -6.91 3.72
C THR A 69 -11.98 -8.07 4.58
N ALA A 70 -11.90 -9.28 4.03
CA ALA A 70 -11.52 -10.47 4.77
C ALA A 70 -10.04 -10.37 5.24
N PRO A 71 -9.73 -10.61 6.52
CA PRO A 71 -8.38 -10.52 7.07
C PRO A 71 -7.54 -11.76 6.70
N LEU A 72 -7.41 -12.02 5.41
CA LEU A 72 -6.66 -13.12 4.80
C LEU A 72 -5.61 -12.55 3.85
N SER A 73 -4.78 -13.42 3.26
CA SER A 73 -3.97 -12.98 2.12
C SER A 73 -4.89 -12.46 1.01
N PRO A 74 -4.49 -11.43 0.23
CA PRO A 74 -5.39 -10.84 -0.77
C PRO A 74 -5.92 -11.84 -1.80
N TYR A 75 -5.13 -12.87 -2.14
CA TYR A 75 -5.58 -13.94 -3.02
C TYR A 75 -6.68 -14.79 -2.39
N ALA A 76 -6.49 -15.23 -1.14
CA ALA A 76 -7.53 -15.97 -0.41
C ALA A 76 -8.79 -15.13 -0.17
N ALA A 77 -8.62 -13.84 0.16
CA ALA A 77 -9.73 -12.90 0.30
C ALA A 77 -10.52 -12.73 -1.00
N SER A 78 -9.83 -12.70 -2.15
CA SER A 78 -10.50 -12.61 -3.47
C SER A 78 -11.42 -13.80 -3.76
N ILE A 79 -11.02 -15.00 -3.34
CA ILE A 79 -11.82 -16.22 -3.48
C ILE A 79 -13.02 -16.16 -2.52
N LEU A 80 -12.78 -15.83 -1.25
CA LEU A 80 -13.84 -15.77 -0.23
C LEU A 80 -14.90 -14.71 -0.55
N GLU A 81 -14.50 -13.55 -1.04
CA GLU A 81 -15.39 -12.44 -1.40
C GLU A 81 -16.00 -12.60 -2.80
N SER A 82 -15.71 -13.70 -3.52
CA SER A 82 -16.16 -13.92 -4.90
C SER A 82 -15.85 -12.73 -5.83
N ARG A 83 -14.73 -12.04 -5.58
CA ARG A 83 -14.31 -10.85 -6.32
C ARG A 83 -12.97 -11.14 -7.00
N PRO A 84 -12.91 -11.20 -8.35
CA PRO A 84 -11.71 -11.62 -9.07
C PRO A 84 -10.43 -10.89 -8.65
N PHE A 85 -9.33 -11.62 -8.53
CA PHE A 85 -8.03 -11.04 -8.23
C PHE A 85 -7.54 -10.14 -9.39
N PRO A 86 -7.18 -8.87 -9.14
CA PRO A 86 -6.96 -7.91 -10.21
C PRO A 86 -5.53 -7.95 -10.76
N TRP A 87 -5.23 -8.99 -11.54
CA TRP A 87 -3.91 -9.20 -12.14
C TRP A 87 -3.41 -8.03 -12.99
N GLY A 88 -4.31 -7.30 -13.65
CA GLY A 88 -3.95 -6.15 -14.49
C GLY A 88 -3.31 -5.00 -13.72
N ILE A 89 -3.76 -4.74 -12.49
CA ILE A 89 -3.30 -3.61 -11.67
C ILE A 89 -1.86 -3.82 -11.16
N LEU A 90 -1.37 -5.07 -11.10
CA LEU A 90 -0.05 -5.41 -10.55
C LEU A 90 1.05 -5.56 -11.61
N ARG A 91 0.71 -5.52 -12.91
CA ARG A 91 1.65 -5.79 -14.01
C ARG A 91 2.13 -4.53 -14.74
N GLU A 92 1.57 -3.37 -14.40
CA GLU A 92 1.90 -2.06 -14.96
C GLU A 92 2.63 -1.19 -13.93
#